data_AF-A0A1G0QWS9-F1
#
_entry.id   AF-A0A1G0QWS9-F1
#
_cell.length_a   1.000
_cell.length_b   1.000
_cell.length_c   1.000
_cell.angle_alpha   90.00
_cell.angle_beta   90.00
_cell.angle_gamma   90.00
#
_symmetry.space_group_name_H-M   'P 1'
#
loop_
_entity.id
_entity.type
_entity.pdbx_description
1 polymer ?
#
loop_
_entity_poly.entity_id
_entity_poly.type
_entity_poly.pdbx_seq_one_letter_code
_entity_poly.pdbx_strand_id
1 'polypeptide(L)'
;MSKNIKLFQLITGLLITNIAGFFLRFFEFDTYFILIGFRFHISILLSFLFILYKSDVGSIKDFFVDLPYKRYSVIIVIVALPIAAIYLFLLVSGKISIADPDYFYEFGLSSIVDYPIYLIWNLPQLFMFFLFLNIIKSEKHQFIIVTLLSVLLFTFEFVPIHEEINYMVIAGMLLSSLIAALLVINFKNIYLFSISIFSILWISILSFGSSSKKLINILFASQYEGWEGFFAVSKELSAYIIPAYFGIVLIILFLFHYFMQRQNDKSVSQ
;
A
#
# COMPACT_ATOMS: atom_id res chain seq x y z
N MET A 1 -15.78 16.27 24.75
CA MET A 1 -14.62 15.43 25.13
C MET A 1 -13.36 16.01 24.49
N SER A 2 -12.33 16.32 25.30
CA SER A 2 -11.19 17.19 24.92
C SER A 2 -10.34 16.65 23.76
N LYS A 3 -9.93 17.52 22.82
CA LYS A 3 -8.99 17.24 21.71
C LYS A 3 -7.69 16.56 22.20
N ASN A 4 -7.28 16.85 23.43
CA ASN A 4 -6.06 16.33 24.05
C ASN A 4 -6.14 14.82 24.34
N ILE A 5 -7.32 14.30 24.71
CA ILE A 5 -7.52 12.88 24.99
C ILE A 5 -7.35 12.05 23.71
N LYS A 6 -7.84 12.57 22.58
CA LYS A 6 -7.76 11.91 21.27
C LYS A 6 -6.32 11.83 20.75
N LEU A 7 -5.54 12.90 20.92
CA LEU A 7 -4.13 12.93 20.52
C LEU A 7 -3.31 11.97 21.37
N PHE A 8 -3.53 11.94 22.69
CA PHE A 8 -2.86 11.02 23.59
C PHE A 8 -3.11 9.56 23.18
N GLN A 9 -4.37 9.19 22.94
CA GLN A 9 -4.73 7.84 22.48
C GLN A 9 -4.06 7.45 21.16
N LEU A 10 -3.99 8.37 20.20
CA LEU A 10 -3.30 8.14 18.94
C LEU A 10 -1.82 7.85 19.15
N ILE A 11 -1.15 8.68 19.96
CA ILE A 11 0.29 8.52 20.28
C ILE A 11 0.51 7.19 21.02
N THR A 12 -0.28 6.90 22.05
CA THR A 12 -0.18 5.65 22.81
C THR A 12 -0.38 4.44 21.91
N GLY A 13 -1.35 4.50 21.02
CA GLY A 13 -1.61 3.42 20.08
C GLY A 13 -0.47 3.21 19.07
N LEU A 14 0.11 4.29 18.55
CA LEU A 14 1.30 4.22 17.69
C LEU A 14 2.48 3.59 18.43
N LEU A 15 2.71 3.97 19.69
CA LEU A 15 3.76 3.39 20.52
C LEU A 15 3.54 1.90 20.75
N ILE A 16 2.34 1.49 21.19
CA ILE A 16 2.01 0.08 21.44
C ILE A 16 2.23 -0.75 20.18
N THR A 17 1.76 -0.26 19.03
CA THR A 17 1.87 -0.98 17.75
C THR A 17 3.31 -1.17 17.33
N ASN A 18 4.15 -0.13 17.45
CA ASN A 18 5.56 -0.23 17.10
C ASN A 18 6.34 -1.09 18.10
N ILE A 19 6.05 -1.00 19.40
CA ILE A 19 6.67 -1.86 20.41
C ILE A 19 6.30 -3.32 20.16
N ALA A 20 5.02 -3.63 19.96
CA ALA A 20 4.56 -4.98 19.68
C ALA A 20 5.16 -5.52 18.37
N GLY A 21 5.14 -4.73 17.30
CA GLY A 21 5.72 -5.10 16.01
C GLY A 21 7.24 -5.34 16.10
N PHE A 22 7.95 -4.50 16.86
CA PHE A 22 9.38 -4.69 17.12
C PHE A 22 9.64 -6.00 17.87
N PHE A 23 8.91 -6.29 18.96
CA PHE A 23 9.08 -7.53 19.70
C PHE A 23 8.77 -8.77 18.86
N LEU A 24 7.72 -8.74 18.05
CA LEU A 24 7.41 -9.85 17.14
C LEU A 24 8.57 -10.10 16.17
N ARG A 25 9.09 -9.06 15.52
CA ARG A 25 10.25 -9.21 14.62
C ARG A 25 11.51 -9.67 15.36
N PHE A 26 11.76 -9.16 16.56
CA PHE A 26 12.93 -9.54 17.37
C PHE A 26 12.95 -11.02 17.73
N PHE A 27 11.77 -11.61 17.96
CA PHE A 27 11.61 -13.04 18.24
C PHE A 27 11.22 -13.87 16.99
N GLU A 28 11.36 -13.30 15.79
CA GLU A 28 11.06 -13.98 14.51
C GLU A 28 9.61 -14.48 14.38
N PHE A 29 8.66 -13.85 15.09
CA PHE A 29 7.24 -14.14 14.95
C PHE A 29 6.61 -13.35 13.79
N ASP A 30 5.56 -13.92 13.21
CA ASP A 30 4.76 -13.25 12.19
C ASP A 30 4.13 -11.96 12.74
N THR A 31 4.23 -10.91 11.94
CA THR A 31 3.65 -9.57 12.20
C THR A 31 2.29 -9.39 11.55
N TYR A 32 1.75 -10.47 10.98
CA TYR A 32 0.40 -10.53 10.45
C TYR A 32 -0.29 -11.80 10.98
N PHE A 33 -1.62 -11.79 10.98
CA PHE A 33 -2.42 -12.95 11.34
C PHE A 33 -3.57 -13.13 10.37
N ILE A 34 -4.11 -14.34 10.32
CA ILE A 34 -5.26 -14.70 9.49
C ILE A 34 -6.45 -14.97 10.41
N LEU A 35 -7.56 -14.27 10.17
CA LEU A 35 -8.81 -14.47 10.90
C LEU A 35 -9.94 -14.68 9.89
N ILE A 36 -10.55 -15.88 9.90
CA ILE A 36 -11.65 -16.27 9.00
C ILE A 36 -11.27 -15.99 7.53
N GLY A 37 -10.05 -16.36 7.14
CA GLY A 37 -9.51 -16.17 5.78
C GLY A 37 -9.03 -14.75 5.45
N PHE A 38 -9.32 -13.73 6.28
CA PHE A 38 -8.83 -12.37 6.07
C PHE A 38 -7.47 -12.15 6.72
N ARG A 39 -6.62 -11.38 6.05
CA ARG A 39 -5.25 -11.08 6.46
C ARG A 39 -5.20 -9.73 7.15
N PHE A 40 -4.52 -9.68 8.29
CA PHE A 40 -4.36 -8.46 9.10
C PHE A 40 -2.92 -8.27 9.50
N HIS A 41 -2.33 -7.14 9.10
CA HIS A 41 -1.04 -6.72 9.61
C HIS A 41 -1.18 -6.03 10.97
N ILE A 42 -0.24 -6.27 11.90
CA ILE A 42 -0.27 -5.68 13.25
C ILE A 42 -0.25 -4.15 13.23
N SER A 43 0.45 -3.53 12.27
CA SER A 43 0.43 -2.07 12.07
C SER A 43 -0.98 -1.51 11.90
N ILE A 44 -1.87 -2.28 11.27
CA ILE A 44 -3.24 -1.86 10.95
C ILE A 44 -4.20 -2.21 12.10
N LEU A 45 -3.77 -3.00 13.10
CA LEU A 45 -4.55 -3.27 14.30
C LEU A 45 -4.89 -1.98 15.07
N LEU A 46 -3.98 -0.99 15.07
CA LEU A 46 -4.27 0.33 15.64
C LEU A 46 -5.43 1.04 14.95
N SER A 47 -5.50 0.91 13.62
CA SER A 47 -6.59 1.47 12.82
C SER A 47 -7.93 0.92 13.31
N PHE A 48 -8.01 -0.37 13.63
CA PHE A 48 -9.21 -1.01 14.17
C PHE A 48 -9.64 -0.43 15.53
N LEU A 49 -8.72 -0.38 16.49
CA LEU A 49 -8.98 0.10 17.85
C LEU A 49 -9.46 1.56 17.86
N PHE A 50 -8.88 2.40 16.99
CA PHE A 50 -9.24 3.82 16.89
C PHE A 50 -10.59 4.04 16.20
N ILE A 51 -10.95 3.21 15.21
CA ILE A 51 -12.25 3.26 14.52
C ILE A 51 -13.37 2.85 15.46
N LEU A 52 -13.22 1.72 16.18
CA LEU A 52 -14.23 1.23 17.12
C LEU A 52 -14.54 2.26 18.22
N TYR A 53 -13.52 3.00 18.65
CA TYR A 53 -13.67 4.01 19.69
C TYR A 53 -14.38 5.30 19.23
N LYS A 54 -14.28 5.68 17.94
CA LYS A 54 -14.83 6.96 17.47
C LYS A 54 -16.36 6.97 17.39
N SER A 55 -17.05 5.83 17.55
CA SER A 55 -18.50 5.60 17.70
C SER A 55 -19.48 6.27 16.70
N ASP A 56 -19.03 7.20 15.87
CA ASP A 56 -19.84 7.94 14.90
C ASP A 56 -19.90 7.18 13.56
N VAL A 57 -20.49 5.98 13.63
CA VAL A 57 -20.69 5.05 12.50
C VAL A 57 -21.44 5.72 11.34
N GLY A 58 -22.23 6.78 11.62
CA GLY A 58 -22.93 7.58 10.61
C GLY A 58 -21.99 8.15 9.54
N SER A 59 -20.82 8.65 9.93
CA SER A 59 -19.83 9.23 9.00
C SER A 59 -19.09 8.20 8.14
N ILE A 60 -19.13 6.92 8.52
CA ILE A 60 -18.42 5.86 7.80
C ILE A 60 -19.14 5.52 6.50
N LYS A 61 -20.48 5.58 6.48
CA LYS A 61 -21.30 5.24 5.30
C LYS A 61 -20.97 6.11 4.09
N ASP A 62 -20.64 7.38 4.30
CA ASP A 62 -20.30 8.31 3.23
C ASP A 62 -19.08 7.85 2.40
N PHE A 63 -18.19 7.05 2.98
CA PHE A 63 -17.04 6.49 2.27
C PHE A 63 -17.38 5.30 1.36
N PHE A 64 -18.58 4.73 1.50
CA PHE A 64 -19.06 3.56 0.73
C PHE A 64 -20.03 3.96 -0.40
N VAL A 65 -20.73 5.08 -0.28
CA VAL A 65 -21.96 5.35 -1.07
C VAL A 65 -21.68 5.87 -2.49
N ASP A 66 -20.57 6.57 -2.74
CA ASP A 66 -20.27 7.12 -4.07
C ASP A 66 -19.11 6.38 -4.74
N LEU A 67 -19.43 5.51 -5.70
CA LEU A 67 -18.47 4.91 -6.63
C LEU A 67 -18.32 5.81 -7.86
N PRO A 68 -17.24 6.63 -7.97
CA PRO A 68 -17.06 7.45 -9.15
C PRO A 68 -16.50 6.58 -10.28
N TYR A 69 -17.37 5.86 -10.98
CA TYR A 69 -17.00 4.92 -12.05
C TYR A 69 -16.06 5.53 -13.11
N LYS A 70 -16.16 6.84 -13.33
CA LYS A 70 -15.28 7.62 -14.21
C LYS A 70 -13.78 7.60 -13.79
N ARG A 71 -13.46 7.14 -12.57
CA ARG A 71 -12.08 7.12 -12.03
C ARG A 71 -11.42 5.74 -12.07
N TYR A 72 -12.10 4.67 -12.52
CA TYR A 72 -11.48 3.35 -12.65
C TYR A 72 -10.42 3.30 -13.75
N SER A 73 -10.60 4.05 -14.83
CA SER A 73 -9.58 4.20 -15.88
C SER A 73 -8.26 4.74 -15.32
N VAL A 74 -8.33 5.59 -14.30
CA VAL A 74 -7.15 6.14 -13.61
C VAL A 74 -6.39 5.03 -12.88
N ILE A 75 -7.06 4.04 -12.30
CA ILE A 75 -6.42 2.88 -11.67
C ILE A 75 -5.63 2.09 -12.71
N ILE A 76 -6.23 1.82 -13.88
CA ILE A 76 -5.53 1.13 -14.98
C ILE A 76 -4.28 1.90 -15.38
N VAL A 77 -4.36 3.23 -15.51
CA VAL A 77 -3.20 4.06 -15.84
C VAL A 77 -2.13 4.00 -14.75
N ILE A 78 -2.51 4.16 -13.47
CA ILE A 78 -1.57 4.14 -12.34
C ILE A 78 -0.87 2.78 -12.21
N VAL A 79 -1.54 1.68 -12.56
CA VAL A 79 -1.00 0.33 -12.40
C VAL A 79 -0.21 -0.10 -13.64
N ALA A 80 -0.79 0.03 -14.83
CA ALA A 80 -0.22 -0.50 -16.07
C ALA A 80 0.89 0.38 -16.66
N LEU A 81 0.73 1.71 -16.63
CA LEU A 81 1.70 2.63 -17.26
C LEU A 81 3.09 2.53 -16.62
N PRO A 82 3.26 2.47 -15.29
CA PRO A 82 4.59 2.32 -14.70
C PRO A 82 5.25 0.99 -15.04
N ILE A 83 4.49 -0.11 -15.14
CA ILE A 83 5.03 -1.41 -15.56
C ILE A 83 5.50 -1.33 -16.99
N ALA A 84 4.66 -0.79 -17.89
CA ALA A 84 5.02 -0.63 -19.29
C ALA A 84 6.27 0.25 -19.45
N ALA A 85 6.38 1.33 -18.68
CA ALA A 85 7.53 2.22 -18.69
C ALA A 85 8.82 1.51 -18.23
N ILE A 86 8.76 0.78 -17.12
CA ILE A 86 9.91 0.02 -16.61
C ILE A 86 10.29 -1.11 -17.56
N TYR A 87 9.31 -1.88 -18.01
CA TYR A 87 9.53 -2.97 -18.96
C TYR A 87 10.20 -2.47 -20.24
N LEU A 88 9.69 -1.38 -20.83
CA LEU A 88 10.27 -0.78 -22.03
C LEU A 88 11.70 -0.30 -21.79
N PHE A 89 11.95 0.36 -20.65
CA PHE A 89 13.30 0.79 -20.27
C PHE A 89 14.27 -0.39 -20.18
N LEU A 90 13.86 -1.47 -19.49
CA LEU A 90 14.72 -2.64 -19.32
C LEU A 90 14.92 -3.41 -20.62
N LEU A 91 13.91 -3.46 -21.49
CA LEU A 91 13.98 -4.08 -22.81
C LEU A 91 14.99 -3.35 -23.70
N VAL A 92 14.89 -2.02 -23.80
CA VAL A 92 15.83 -1.20 -24.59
C VAL A 92 17.25 -1.26 -24.02
N SER A 93 17.38 -1.36 -22.69
CA SER A 93 18.68 -1.47 -22.02
C SER A 93 19.29 -2.87 -22.09
N GLY A 94 18.58 -3.87 -22.61
CA GLY A 94 19.02 -5.27 -22.63
C GLY A 94 19.22 -5.87 -21.23
N LYS A 95 18.50 -5.37 -20.22
CA LYS A 95 18.64 -5.75 -18.80
C LYS A 95 17.48 -6.61 -18.27
N ILE A 96 16.66 -7.15 -19.16
CA ILE A 96 15.50 -7.99 -18.86
C ILE A 96 15.52 -9.27 -19.67
N SER A 97 15.12 -10.37 -19.03
CA SER A 97 14.69 -11.58 -19.68
C SER A 97 13.32 -11.98 -19.13
N ILE A 98 12.59 -12.80 -19.89
CA ILE A 98 11.43 -13.49 -19.33
C ILE A 98 11.98 -14.47 -18.29
N ALA A 99 11.51 -14.34 -17.05
CA ALA A 99 11.80 -15.34 -16.04
C ALA A 99 11.00 -16.59 -16.36
N ASP A 100 11.56 -17.76 -16.09
CA ASP A 100 10.83 -19.03 -16.06
C ASP A 100 10.71 -19.45 -14.58
N PRO A 101 9.92 -18.74 -13.76
CA PRO A 101 9.81 -19.09 -12.35
C PRO A 101 9.26 -20.51 -12.25
N ASP A 102 9.78 -21.29 -11.30
CA ASP A 102 9.36 -22.69 -11.09
C ASP A 102 7.82 -22.85 -10.98
N TYR A 103 7.13 -21.78 -10.61
CA TYR A 103 5.68 -21.69 -10.49
C TYR A 103 5.02 -20.75 -11.53
N PHE A 104 5.60 -20.51 -12.70
CA PHE A 104 5.05 -19.57 -13.70
C PHE A 104 3.60 -19.89 -14.07
N TYR A 105 3.33 -21.16 -14.35
CA TYR A 105 2.00 -21.64 -14.70
C TYR A 105 1.10 -21.83 -13.47
N GLU A 106 1.65 -22.30 -12.35
CA GLU A 106 0.88 -22.64 -11.15
C GLU A 106 0.59 -21.45 -10.23
N PHE A 107 1.46 -20.44 -10.21
CA PHE A 107 1.37 -19.26 -9.36
C PHE A 107 1.29 -17.98 -10.16
N GLY A 108 2.05 -17.83 -11.25
CA GLY A 108 2.04 -16.60 -12.05
C GLY A 108 0.69 -16.33 -12.71
N LEU A 109 0.24 -17.25 -13.58
CA LEU A 109 -1.05 -17.12 -14.27
C LEU A 109 -2.25 -17.32 -13.34
N SER A 110 -2.16 -18.26 -12.40
CA SER A 110 -3.21 -18.46 -11.38
C SER A 110 -3.36 -17.22 -10.50
N SER A 111 -2.28 -16.52 -10.13
CA SER A 111 -2.38 -15.30 -9.32
C SER A 111 -3.20 -14.21 -10.00
N ILE A 112 -3.16 -14.12 -11.33
CA ILE A 112 -4.00 -13.18 -12.09
C ILE A 112 -5.47 -13.57 -11.96
N VAL A 113 -5.78 -14.86 -12.03
CA VAL A 113 -7.14 -15.39 -11.85
C VAL A 113 -7.61 -15.24 -10.40
N ASP A 114 -6.70 -15.45 -9.44
CA ASP A 114 -6.93 -15.37 -8.00
C ASP A 114 -6.89 -13.94 -7.46
N TYR A 115 -6.52 -12.96 -8.28
CA TYR A 115 -6.48 -11.54 -7.90
C TYR A 115 -7.71 -11.08 -7.10
N PRO A 116 -8.96 -11.41 -7.51
CA PRO A 116 -10.15 -11.02 -6.75
C PRO A 116 -10.16 -11.63 -5.35
N ILE A 117 -9.72 -12.88 -5.20
CA ILE A 117 -9.67 -13.59 -3.91
C ILE A 117 -8.63 -12.94 -3.00
N TYR A 118 -7.42 -12.69 -3.52
CA TYR A 118 -6.35 -12.05 -2.76
C TYR A 118 -6.72 -10.62 -2.35
N LEU A 119 -7.40 -9.88 -3.23
CA LEU A 119 -7.95 -8.58 -2.89
C LEU A 119 -8.97 -8.72 -1.75
N ILE A 120 -9.96 -9.62 -1.86
CA ILE A 120 -11.00 -9.84 -0.83
C ILE A 120 -10.38 -10.19 0.51
N TRP A 121 -9.39 -11.08 0.55
CA TRP A 121 -8.69 -11.45 1.79
C TRP A 121 -7.98 -10.26 2.46
N ASN A 122 -7.59 -9.25 1.70
CA ASN A 122 -6.93 -8.05 2.19
C ASN A 122 -7.88 -6.86 2.40
N LEU A 123 -9.11 -6.89 1.86
CA LEU A 123 -10.05 -5.76 1.93
C LEU A 123 -10.30 -5.26 3.35
N PRO A 124 -10.54 -6.10 4.38
CA PRO A 124 -10.81 -5.60 5.72
C PRO A 124 -9.68 -4.73 6.28
N GLN A 125 -8.43 -5.16 6.14
CA GLN A 125 -7.30 -4.35 6.62
C GLN A 125 -7.12 -3.07 5.80
N LEU A 126 -7.34 -3.11 4.49
CA LEU A 126 -7.27 -1.91 3.65
C LEU A 126 -8.38 -0.91 3.98
N PHE A 127 -9.58 -1.40 4.33
CA PHE A 127 -10.69 -0.57 4.78
C PHE A 127 -10.36 0.12 6.10
N MET A 128 -9.83 -0.64 7.07
CA MET A 128 -9.40 -0.08 8.34
C MET A 128 -8.31 0.98 8.15
N PHE A 129 -7.33 0.70 7.30
CA PHE A 129 -6.26 1.64 6.99
C PHE A 129 -6.83 2.94 6.38
N PHE A 130 -7.70 2.84 5.38
CA PHE A 130 -8.37 4.00 4.79
C PHE A 130 -9.15 4.84 5.80
N LEU A 131 -9.96 4.18 6.62
CA LEU A 131 -10.81 4.86 7.61
C LEU A 131 -9.96 5.56 8.67
N PHE A 132 -8.89 4.92 9.16
CA PHE A 132 -7.95 5.54 10.09
C PHE A 132 -7.32 6.81 9.51
N LEU A 133 -6.81 6.75 8.28
CA LEU A 133 -6.20 7.90 7.61
C LEU A 133 -7.22 9.04 7.37
N ASN A 134 -8.47 8.71 6.98
CA ASN A 134 -9.51 9.72 6.76
C ASN A 134 -10.05 10.33 8.06
N ILE A 135 -10.15 9.55 9.14
CA ILE A 135 -10.64 10.02 10.43
C ILE A 135 -9.75 11.11 11.01
N ILE A 136 -8.44 11.01 10.79
CA ILE A 136 -7.42 11.94 11.33
C ILE A 136 -7.14 13.09 10.36
N LYS A 137 -7.57 12.98 9.11
CA LYS A 137 -7.52 14.03 8.09
C LYS A 137 -8.50 15.16 8.43
N SER A 138 -8.14 15.99 9.41
CA SER A 138 -8.83 17.25 9.68
C SER A 138 -7.81 18.39 9.58
N GLU A 139 -8.13 19.39 8.74
CA GLU A 139 -7.42 20.67 8.60
C GLU A 139 -6.21 20.75 7.66
N LYS A 140 -5.70 21.99 7.51
CA LYS A 140 -4.59 22.43 6.67
C LYS A 140 -3.39 21.45 6.80
N HIS A 141 -2.79 21.06 5.68
CA HIS A 141 -1.67 20.09 5.60
C HIS A 141 -2.03 18.59 5.66
N GLN A 142 -3.24 18.22 5.22
CA GLN A 142 -3.73 16.83 5.13
C GLN A 142 -2.71 15.83 4.55
N PHE A 143 -2.01 16.20 3.48
CA PHE A 143 -1.00 15.34 2.85
C PHE A 143 0.15 14.96 3.77
N ILE A 144 0.71 15.95 4.48
CA ILE A 144 1.85 15.75 5.39
C ILE A 144 1.42 14.87 6.57
N ILE A 145 0.26 15.16 7.15
CA ILE A 145 -0.26 14.40 8.30
C ILE A 145 -0.50 12.94 7.92
N VAL A 146 -1.19 12.68 6.81
CA VAL A 146 -1.50 11.30 6.37
C VAL A 146 -0.23 10.54 6.00
N THR A 147 0.75 11.21 5.37
CA THR A 147 2.06 10.60 5.08
C THR A 147 2.78 10.23 6.37
N LEU A 148 2.90 11.16 7.32
CA LEU A 148 3.59 10.94 8.58
C LEU A 148 2.95 9.80 9.37
N LEU A 149 1.62 9.76 9.45
CA LEU A 149 0.91 8.66 10.11
C LEU A 149 1.16 7.31 9.42
N SER A 150 1.16 7.29 8.09
CA SER A 150 1.47 6.08 7.34
C SER A 150 2.89 5.58 7.65
N VAL A 151 3.89 6.48 7.72
CA VAL A 151 5.26 6.13 8.11
C VAL A 151 5.34 5.65 9.57
N LEU A 152 4.65 6.34 10.48
CA LEU A 152 4.68 6.03 11.91
C LEU A 152 4.04 4.68 12.25
N LEU A 153 3.05 4.22 11.47
CA LEU A 153 2.44 2.90 11.68
C LEU A 153 3.40 1.73 11.40
N PHE A 154 4.43 1.94 10.59
CA PHE A 154 5.37 0.91 10.16
C PHE A 154 6.81 1.21 10.63
N THR A 155 7.00 2.11 11.59
CA THR A 155 8.35 2.53 12.00
C THR A 155 9.21 1.39 12.53
N PHE A 156 8.62 0.41 13.21
CA PHE A 156 9.34 -0.77 13.68
C PHE A 156 9.94 -1.61 12.55
N GLU A 157 9.45 -1.50 11.31
CA GLU A 157 10.02 -2.17 10.12
C GLU A 157 11.36 -1.54 9.71
N PHE A 158 11.59 -0.27 10.05
CA PHE A 158 12.86 0.43 9.76
C PHE A 158 13.99 0.05 10.71
N VAL A 159 13.68 -0.62 11.82
CA VAL A 159 14.71 -1.06 12.75
C VAL A 159 15.36 -2.32 12.16
N PRO A 160 16.66 -2.29 11.82
CA PRO A 160 17.37 -3.48 11.39
C PRO A 160 17.47 -4.46 12.57
N ILE A 161 17.04 -5.70 12.35
CA ILE A 161 17.12 -6.78 13.33
C ILE A 161 17.82 -7.93 12.59
N HIS A 162 19.01 -8.30 13.05
CA HIS A 162 19.84 -9.37 12.46
C HIS A 162 20.22 -9.19 10.97
N GLU A 163 19.86 -8.07 10.34
CA GLU A 163 20.12 -7.75 8.93
C GLU A 163 20.69 -6.33 8.78
N GLU A 164 21.40 -6.08 7.68
CA GLU A 164 21.86 -4.75 7.31
C GLU A 164 20.70 -3.85 6.84
N ILE A 165 20.88 -2.54 6.99
CA ILE A 165 19.90 -1.56 6.52
C ILE A 165 19.84 -1.59 4.99
N ASN A 166 18.72 -2.05 4.44
CA ASN A 166 18.44 -1.94 3.02
C ASN A 166 17.71 -0.63 2.70
N TYR A 167 18.48 0.38 2.28
CA TYR A 167 17.96 1.71 1.92
C TYR A 167 16.90 1.69 0.82
N MET A 168 16.92 0.71 -0.09
CA MET A 168 15.92 0.60 -1.15
C MET A 168 14.57 0.13 -0.63
N VAL A 169 14.56 -0.75 0.36
CA VAL A 169 13.33 -1.15 1.07
C VAL A 169 12.75 0.06 1.80
N ILE A 170 13.58 0.82 2.51
CA ILE A 170 13.16 2.07 3.19
C ILE A 170 12.56 3.05 2.18
N ALA A 171 13.25 3.27 1.05
CA ALA A 171 12.75 4.15 -0.02
C ALA A 171 11.39 3.66 -0.56
N GLY A 172 11.25 2.36 -0.80
CA GLY A 172 9.98 1.76 -1.23
C GLY A 172 8.84 2.00 -0.23
N MET A 173 9.10 1.83 1.06
CA MET A 173 8.11 2.09 2.12
C MET A 173 7.73 3.57 2.22
N LEU A 174 8.70 4.48 2.15
CA LEU A 174 8.45 5.93 2.15
C LEU A 174 7.60 6.34 0.93
N LEU A 175 7.94 5.84 -0.26
CA LEU A 175 7.17 6.08 -1.47
C LEU A 175 5.76 5.50 -1.36
N SER A 176 5.59 4.30 -0.82
CA SER A 176 4.27 3.70 -0.60
C SER A 176 3.41 4.51 0.37
N SER A 177 4.03 5.15 1.39
CA SER A 177 3.34 6.03 2.33
C SER A 177 2.85 7.33 1.65
N LEU A 178 3.67 7.91 0.77
CA LEU A 178 3.28 9.07 -0.04
C LEU A 178 2.15 8.72 -1.03
N ILE A 179 2.23 7.54 -1.66
CA ILE A 179 1.18 7.00 -2.53
C ILE A 179 -0.13 6.84 -1.75
N ALA A 180 -0.10 6.19 -0.58
CA ALA A 180 -1.28 6.02 0.26
C ALA A 180 -1.91 7.37 0.63
N ALA A 181 -1.09 8.37 0.96
CA ALA A 181 -1.57 9.71 1.26
C ALA A 181 -2.27 10.38 0.06
N LEU A 182 -1.68 10.31 -1.13
CA LEU A 182 -2.32 10.84 -2.35
C LEU A 182 -3.61 10.09 -2.68
N LEU A 183 -3.63 8.76 -2.55
CA LEU A 183 -4.82 7.97 -2.81
C LEU A 183 -5.96 8.33 -1.85
N VAL A 184 -5.70 8.47 -0.55
CA VAL A 184 -6.71 8.93 0.43
C VAL A 184 -7.21 10.36 0.13
N ILE A 185 -6.35 11.23 -0.39
CA ILE A 185 -6.72 12.60 -0.73
C ILE A 185 -7.56 12.66 -2.00
N ASN A 186 -7.15 11.94 -3.03
CA ASN A 186 -7.78 11.92 -4.35
C ASN A 186 -9.06 11.08 -4.38
N PHE A 187 -9.01 9.92 -3.74
CA PHE A 187 -10.08 8.94 -3.70
C PHE A 187 -10.71 9.00 -2.32
N LYS A 188 -11.80 9.77 -2.20
CA LYS A 188 -12.65 9.82 -1.00
C LYS A 188 -13.55 8.57 -0.86
N ASN A 189 -13.19 7.48 -1.54
CA ASN A 189 -13.96 6.25 -1.60
C ASN A 189 -13.06 5.09 -1.17
N ILE A 190 -13.57 4.26 -0.26
CA ILE A 190 -12.82 3.19 0.37
C ILE A 190 -12.42 2.09 -0.64
N TYR A 191 -13.30 1.74 -1.57
CA TYR A 191 -13.05 0.72 -2.58
C TYR A 191 -11.96 1.14 -3.56
N LEU A 192 -12.02 2.37 -4.08
CA LEU A 192 -10.99 2.85 -5.01
C LEU A 192 -9.62 2.95 -4.33
N PHE A 193 -9.56 3.39 -3.08
CA PHE A 193 -8.34 3.35 -2.31
C PHE A 193 -7.80 1.93 -2.18
N SER A 194 -8.63 0.98 -1.71
CA SER A 194 -8.21 -0.39 -1.45
C SER A 194 -7.79 -1.12 -2.73
N ILE A 195 -8.55 -0.99 -3.81
CA ILE A 195 -8.20 -1.58 -5.11
C ILE A 195 -6.88 -0.97 -5.61
N SER A 196 -6.72 0.35 -5.54
CA SER A 196 -5.51 1.02 -6.03
C SER A 196 -4.27 0.58 -5.26
N ILE A 197 -4.29 0.67 -3.93
CA ILE A 197 -3.11 0.33 -3.11
C ILE A 197 -2.77 -1.16 -3.25
N PHE A 198 -3.78 -2.03 -3.27
CA PHE A 198 -3.57 -3.46 -3.48
C PHE A 198 -2.98 -3.74 -4.86
N SER A 199 -3.58 -3.20 -5.93
CA SER A 199 -3.10 -3.39 -7.31
C SER A 199 -1.67 -2.89 -7.50
N ILE A 200 -1.32 -1.72 -6.95
CA ILE A 200 0.02 -1.13 -7.03
C ILE A 200 1.05 -2.07 -6.39
N LEU A 201 0.78 -2.57 -5.19
CA LEU A 201 1.67 -3.50 -4.51
C LEU A 201 1.72 -4.84 -5.25
N TRP A 202 0.57 -5.47 -5.44
CA TRP A 202 0.43 -6.80 -6.02
C TRP A 202 1.09 -6.90 -7.39
N ILE A 203 0.83 -5.96 -8.30
CA ILE A 203 1.36 -6.06 -9.66
C ILE A 203 2.88 -5.84 -9.71
N SER A 204 3.42 -4.98 -8.85
CA SER A 204 4.86 -4.72 -8.80
C SER A 204 5.62 -5.97 -8.41
N ILE A 205 5.08 -6.70 -7.42
CA ILE A 205 5.67 -7.95 -6.94
C ILE A 205 5.42 -9.06 -7.93
N LEU A 206 4.22 -9.17 -8.50
CA LEU A 206 3.93 -10.15 -9.54
C LEU A 206 4.89 -9.99 -10.73
N SER A 207 5.14 -8.75 -11.16
CA SER A 207 5.98 -8.45 -12.31
C SER A 207 7.47 -8.66 -12.04
N PHE A 208 7.97 -8.22 -10.88
CA PHE A 208 9.42 -8.08 -10.63
C PHE A 208 9.96 -8.90 -9.46
N GLY A 209 9.09 -9.64 -8.77
CA GLY A 209 9.48 -10.50 -7.66
C GLY A 209 9.66 -9.78 -6.33
N SER A 210 9.85 -10.57 -5.29
CA SER A 210 10.32 -10.14 -3.98
C SER A 210 10.99 -11.30 -3.26
N SER A 211 12.01 -11.03 -2.45
CA SER A 211 12.54 -11.99 -1.48
C SER A 211 11.84 -11.92 -0.12
N SER A 212 10.91 -10.97 0.07
CA SER A 212 10.19 -10.82 1.32
C SER A 212 9.04 -11.82 1.40
N LYS A 213 9.30 -12.97 2.02
CA LYS A 213 8.29 -13.99 2.39
C LYS A 213 7.03 -13.35 2.94
N LYS A 214 7.18 -12.44 3.90
CA LYS A 214 6.06 -11.74 4.55
C LYS A 214 5.17 -10.99 3.55
N LEU A 215 5.77 -10.19 2.67
CA LEU A 215 5.02 -9.35 1.73
C LEU A 215 4.37 -10.19 0.62
N ILE A 216 5.00 -11.29 0.20
CA ILE A 216 4.38 -12.27 -0.71
C ILE A 216 3.21 -12.97 -0.01
N ASN A 217 3.40 -13.42 1.23
CA ASN A 217 2.38 -14.13 1.98
C ASN A 217 1.16 -13.28 2.30
N ILE A 218 1.36 -11.97 2.50
CA ILE A 218 0.25 -11.01 2.66
C ILE A 218 -0.50 -10.80 1.34
N LEU A 219 0.17 -10.74 0.19
CA LEU A 219 -0.45 -10.35 -1.08
C LEU A 219 -0.95 -11.49 -1.96
N PHE A 220 -0.39 -12.70 -1.84
CA PHE A 220 -0.73 -13.86 -2.66
C PHE A 220 -1.22 -15.02 -1.79
N ALA A 221 -0.33 -15.84 -1.21
CA ALA A 221 -0.68 -16.93 -0.29
C ALA A 221 0.41 -17.22 0.74
N SER A 222 0.05 -17.74 1.92
CA SER A 222 0.89 -17.79 3.12
C SER A 222 2.02 -18.83 3.13
N GLN A 223 2.36 -19.44 2.00
CA GLN A 223 3.28 -20.58 1.95
C GLN A 223 4.53 -20.35 1.08
N TYR A 224 4.69 -19.17 0.48
CA TYR A 224 5.81 -18.91 -0.41
C TYR A 224 7.00 -18.30 0.34
N GLU A 225 8.19 -18.85 0.14
CA GLU A 225 9.43 -18.29 0.68
C GLU A 225 9.92 -17.07 -0.12
N GLY A 226 9.55 -17.00 -1.41
CA GLY A 226 9.97 -15.97 -2.35
C GLY A 226 9.18 -16.03 -3.65
N TRP A 227 9.32 -15.00 -4.49
CA TRP A 227 8.73 -14.94 -5.82
C TRP A 227 9.71 -14.22 -6.76
N GLU A 228 10.02 -14.81 -7.91
CA GLU A 228 11.03 -14.27 -8.82
C GLU A 228 10.49 -13.21 -9.79
N GLY A 229 9.16 -13.11 -9.94
CA GLY A 229 8.54 -12.21 -10.92
C GLY A 229 8.37 -12.86 -12.29
N PHE A 230 7.55 -12.23 -13.14
CA PHE A 230 7.50 -12.55 -14.57
C PHE A 230 8.74 -12.06 -15.33
N PHE A 231 9.37 -11.01 -14.83
CA PHE A 231 10.51 -10.37 -15.45
C PHE A 231 11.76 -10.58 -14.60
N ALA A 232 12.70 -11.37 -15.12
CA ALA A 232 14.01 -11.51 -14.52
C ALA A 232 14.83 -10.26 -14.87
N VAL A 233 15.12 -9.45 -13.85
CA VAL A 233 15.91 -8.24 -13.96
C VAL A 233 17.35 -8.51 -13.56
N SER A 234 18.31 -7.90 -14.26
CA SER A 234 19.73 -7.97 -13.87
C SER A 234 19.94 -7.63 -12.39
N LYS A 235 20.87 -8.34 -11.72
CA LYS A 235 21.17 -8.15 -10.29
C LYS A 235 21.53 -6.71 -9.91
N GLU A 236 22.14 -5.96 -10.83
CA GLU A 236 22.50 -4.55 -10.63
C GLU A 236 21.28 -3.64 -10.43
N LEU A 237 20.14 -3.99 -11.05
CA LEU A 237 18.95 -3.17 -11.07
C LEU A 237 17.84 -3.68 -10.15
N SER A 238 17.87 -4.95 -9.74
CA SER A 238 16.78 -5.60 -9.00
C SER A 238 16.34 -4.83 -7.75
N ALA A 239 17.29 -4.28 -6.99
CA ALA A 239 17.00 -3.49 -5.78
C ALA A 239 16.28 -2.16 -6.08
N TYR A 240 16.40 -1.62 -7.29
CA TYR A 240 15.87 -0.30 -7.67
C TYR A 240 14.49 -0.37 -8.33
N ILE A 241 14.07 -1.54 -8.82
CA ILE A 241 12.86 -1.66 -9.63
C ILE A 241 11.58 -1.29 -8.86
N ILE A 242 11.38 -1.85 -7.67
CA ILE A 242 10.18 -1.56 -6.87
C ILE A 242 10.14 -0.08 -6.46
N PRO A 243 11.22 0.54 -5.92
CA PRO A 243 11.25 1.97 -5.68
C PRO A 243 11.00 2.81 -6.93
N ALA A 244 11.60 2.46 -8.09
CA ALA A 244 11.37 3.17 -9.34
C ALA A 244 9.90 3.08 -9.78
N TYR A 245 9.29 1.90 -9.66
CA TYR A 245 7.87 1.68 -9.92
C TYR A 245 7.00 2.60 -9.06
N PHE A 246 7.23 2.63 -7.75
CA PHE A 246 6.50 3.54 -6.85
C PHE A 246 6.78 5.01 -7.14
N GLY A 247 8.00 5.37 -7.56
CA GLY A 247 8.33 6.72 -7.99
C GLY A 247 7.48 7.18 -9.19
N ILE A 248 7.35 6.33 -10.21
CA ILE A 248 6.52 6.64 -11.39
C ILE A 248 5.04 6.70 -11.01
N VAL A 249 4.54 5.76 -10.21
CA VAL A 249 3.16 5.77 -9.65
C VAL A 249 2.89 7.10 -8.94
N LEU A 250 3.82 7.56 -8.12
CA LEU A 250 3.72 8.80 -7.37
C LEU A 250 3.62 10.02 -8.30
N ILE A 251 4.45 10.08 -9.36
CA ILE A 251 4.40 11.14 -10.37
C ILE A 251 3.03 11.17 -11.05
N ILE A 252 2.49 10.02 -11.47
CA ILE A 252 1.16 9.93 -12.09
C ILE A 252 0.08 10.43 -11.14
N LEU A 253 0.14 10.03 -9.86
CA LEU A 253 -0.83 10.46 -8.85
C LEU A 253 -0.78 11.97 -8.57
N PHE A 254 0.42 12.57 -8.58
CA PHE A 254 0.56 14.03 -8.46
C PHE A 254 -0.02 14.77 -9.67
N LEU A 255 0.26 14.30 -10.89
CA LEU A 255 -0.33 14.86 -12.10
C LEU A 255 -1.85 14.76 -12.06
N PHE A 256 -2.37 13.59 -11.71
CA PHE A 256 -3.82 13.39 -11.55
C PHE A 256 -4.43 14.36 -10.52
N HIS A 257 -3.79 14.50 -9.35
CA HIS A 257 -4.23 15.44 -8.33
C HIS A 257 -4.28 16.89 -8.86
N TYR A 258 -3.22 17.33 -9.53
CA TYR A 258 -3.11 18.67 -10.09
C TYR A 258 -4.21 18.96 -11.12
N PHE A 259 -4.45 18.04 -12.06
CA PHE A 259 -5.49 18.22 -13.08
C PHE A 259 -6.89 18.25 -12.48
N MET A 260 -7.16 17.41 -11.47
CA MET A 260 -8.45 17.39 -10.77
C MET A 260 -8.71 18.70 -10.01
N GLN A 261 -7.70 19.23 -9.33
CA GLN A 261 -7.82 20.51 -8.62
C GLN A 261 -8.16 21.64 -9.59
N ARG A 262 -7.45 21.72 -10.72
CA ARG A 262 -7.68 22.75 -11.75
C ARG A 262 -9.07 22.68 -12.39
N GLN A 263 -9.65 21.50 -12.54
CA GLN A 263 -11.03 21.36 -13.03
C GLN A 263 -12.05 21.89 -12.03
N ASN A 264 -11.88 21.58 -10.74
CA ASN A 264 -12.76 22.07 -9.69
C ASN A 264 -12.72 23.60 -9.59
N ASP A 265 -11.53 24.20 -9.63
CA ASP A 265 -11.39 25.67 -9.55
C ASP A 265 -12.12 26.39 -10.70
N LYS A 266 -12.09 25.82 -11.91
CA LYS A 266 -12.82 26.36 -13.08
C LYS A 266 -14.34 26.25 -12.94
N SER A 267 -14.83 25.20 -12.31
CA SER A 267 -16.28 25.00 -12.11
C SER A 267 -16.89 25.90 -11.04
N VAL A 268 -16.08 26.43 -10.12
CA VAL A 268 -16.51 27.36 -9.07
C VAL A 268 -16.50 28.82 -9.56
N SER A 269 -15.74 29.11 -10.62
CA SER A 269 -15.67 30.43 -11.25
C SER A 269 -16.73 30.69 -12.35
N GLN A 270 -17.64 29.75 -12.58
CA GLN A 270 -18.78 29.86 -13.51
C GLN A 270 -20.09 29.93 -12.75
#